data_AF-A0A0G3H8T1-F1
#
_entry.id   AF-A0A0G3H8T1-F1
#
_cell.length_a   1.000
_cell.length_b   1.000
_cell.length_c   1.000
_cell.angle_alpha   90.00
_cell.angle_beta   90.00
_cell.angle_gamma   90.00
#
_symmetry.space_group_name_H-M   'P 1'
#
loop_
_entity.id
_entity.type
_entity.pdbx_description
1 polymer ?
#
loop_
_entity_poly.entity_id
_entity_poly.type
_entity_poly.pdbx_seq_one_letter_code
_entity_poly.pdbx_strand_id
1 'polypeptide(L)'
;MSSETLETSPVIGERSPSLLDASCEAFVHDLAALSPTDATAWGIPGFDGELQDFSPSYWDAIADRTREMIADIDAFDDGTDECDDEDDFDDIDHVTAAVLRDRLCLDVDLHHHGEDLAQLNNISSPVQIIRDTLTLMPQDTPEQVDAIRSRLSKVAGALAGYRESLSEAAGHGHVAPVRQIDEVYSQCQDLADSTSLLDNLGVAADSAEVASAKKAFAEMADWLSENLAPHAPREDAVGRERYERFSHLFVGDTVDLDEAYTWGLERLREIDAEQQAIARELYQTSDVRQAFRQLNDDPRYTLHGVDELVSWMQKTADQAVTDLHGTAFDIPEPVRTIECAIDPAGTGGIFYTPPSDDFSRPGRMWWSVPAGQDTFHTWQELTTVFHEGVPGHHLQIGQTLVERNQLNLWRRVACWNSGHGEGWALYSEQLMAEMGYHEDPGTRMGLLDAQRLRAARVVLDIGVHLGKRVPESSMAWDATYAKAFLRENSAMDGANLRFELNRYLGWPGQAPSYALGQRLWEQTRDEAVAQGQSVKEFHRRALSLGSIPMSILREQVLD
;
A
#
# COMPACT_ATOMS: atom_id res chain seq x y z
N MET A 1 -44.49 -35.86 3.18
CA MET A 1 -44.60 -34.39 3.20
C MET A 1 -44.04 -33.93 4.53
N SER A 2 -42.77 -33.55 4.54
CA SER A 2 -42.15 -32.81 5.63
C SER A 2 -41.16 -31.89 4.93
N SER A 3 -41.49 -30.61 4.83
CA SER A 3 -40.62 -29.58 4.30
C SER A 3 -39.59 -29.23 5.37
N GLU A 4 -38.33 -29.49 5.09
CA GLU A 4 -37.22 -28.86 5.81
C GLU A 4 -37.19 -27.39 5.40
N THR A 5 -37.40 -26.53 6.38
CA THR A 5 -37.22 -25.09 6.31
C THR A 5 -35.73 -24.80 6.14
N LEU A 6 -35.38 -24.19 5.01
CA LEU A 6 -34.11 -23.49 4.81
C LEU A 6 -33.96 -22.44 5.91
N GLU A 7 -32.99 -22.63 6.81
CA GLU A 7 -32.50 -21.57 7.69
C GLU A 7 -31.85 -20.49 6.81
N THR A 8 -32.54 -19.36 6.72
CA THR A 8 -32.00 -18.11 6.20
C THR A 8 -30.91 -17.61 7.13
N SER A 9 -29.71 -17.36 6.61
CA SER A 9 -28.63 -16.67 7.31
C SER A 9 -29.13 -15.42 8.03
N PRO A 10 -28.61 -15.09 9.22
CA PRO A 10 -28.96 -13.84 9.88
C PRO A 10 -28.41 -12.70 9.03
N VAL A 11 -29.31 -11.85 8.53
CA VAL A 11 -28.95 -10.49 8.14
C VAL A 11 -28.39 -9.86 9.42
N ILE A 12 -27.10 -9.55 9.45
CA ILE A 12 -26.50 -8.79 10.55
C ILE A 12 -27.31 -7.48 10.63
N GLY A 13 -27.96 -7.27 11.77
CA GLY A 13 -28.85 -6.13 11.98
C GLY A 13 -28.10 -4.81 11.85
N GLU A 14 -28.85 -3.74 11.63
CA GLU A 14 -28.35 -2.36 11.67
C GLU A 14 -27.75 -2.10 13.07
N ARG A 15 -26.42 -2.00 13.16
CA ARG A 15 -25.71 -1.63 14.40
C ARG A 15 -26.00 -0.16 14.68
N SER A 16 -26.39 0.17 15.89
CA SER A 16 -26.53 1.58 16.30
C SER A 16 -25.13 2.13 16.57
N PRO A 17 -24.72 3.23 15.94
CA PRO A 17 -23.38 3.79 16.15
C PRO A 17 -23.17 4.19 17.62
N SER A 18 -22.00 3.86 18.17
CA SER A 18 -21.59 4.21 19.52
C SER A 18 -21.08 5.66 19.61
N LEU A 19 -20.78 6.12 20.84
CA LEU A 19 -20.08 7.39 21.05
C LEU A 19 -18.66 7.38 20.45
N LEU A 20 -17.99 6.21 20.46
CA LEU A 20 -16.70 6.04 19.83
C LEU A 20 -16.81 6.20 18.31
N ASP A 21 -17.82 5.60 17.69
CA ASP A 21 -18.05 5.78 16.24
C ASP A 21 -18.29 7.23 15.89
N ALA A 22 -19.14 7.94 16.64
CA ALA A 22 -19.39 9.37 16.40
C ALA A 22 -18.10 10.20 16.53
N SER A 23 -17.24 9.85 17.49
CA SER A 23 -15.93 10.49 17.67
C SER A 23 -14.97 10.20 16.51
N CYS A 24 -14.96 8.96 15.99
CA CYS A 24 -14.20 8.56 14.81
C CYS A 24 -14.66 9.32 13.54
N GLU A 25 -15.97 9.49 13.35
CA GLU A 25 -16.53 10.27 12.23
C GLU A 25 -16.06 11.73 12.30
N ALA A 26 -16.17 12.35 13.48
CA ALA A 26 -15.70 13.72 13.70
C ALA A 26 -14.19 13.84 13.47
N PHE A 27 -13.40 12.90 14.00
CA PHE A 27 -11.95 12.86 13.84
C PHE A 27 -11.54 12.82 12.37
N VAL A 28 -12.16 11.98 11.54
CA VAL A 28 -11.86 11.94 10.10
C VAL A 28 -12.22 13.26 9.41
N HIS A 29 -13.32 13.90 9.77
CA HIS A 29 -13.68 15.21 9.20
C HIS A 29 -12.72 16.32 9.63
N ASP A 30 -12.23 16.30 10.87
CA ASP A 30 -11.20 17.23 11.35
C ASP A 30 -9.88 17.00 10.59
N LEU A 31 -9.46 15.75 10.42
CA LEU A 31 -8.29 15.39 9.60
C LEU A 31 -8.47 15.81 8.15
N ALA A 32 -9.65 15.65 7.56
CA ALA A 32 -9.93 16.08 6.18
C ALA A 32 -9.75 17.61 6.01
N ALA A 33 -10.07 18.39 7.04
CA ALA A 33 -9.87 19.84 7.04
C ALA A 33 -8.40 20.24 7.23
N LEU A 34 -7.65 19.48 8.05
CA LEU A 34 -6.20 19.69 8.24
C LEU A 34 -5.39 19.22 7.01
N SER A 35 -5.78 18.10 6.41
CA SER A 35 -5.13 17.40 5.29
C SER A 35 -6.06 17.25 4.07
N PRO A 36 -6.30 18.32 3.29
CA PRO A 36 -7.13 18.26 2.09
C PRO A 36 -6.77 17.18 1.06
N THR A 37 -5.49 16.78 0.97
CA THR A 37 -5.07 15.68 0.09
C THR A 37 -5.65 14.33 0.54
N ASP A 38 -5.67 14.08 1.84
CA ASP A 38 -6.23 12.85 2.42
C ASP A 38 -7.74 12.84 2.24
N ALA A 39 -8.39 13.99 2.42
CA ALA A 39 -9.82 14.15 2.11
C ALA A 39 -10.14 13.75 0.66
N THR A 40 -9.29 14.14 -0.31
CA THR A 40 -9.45 13.76 -1.72
C THR A 40 -9.29 12.25 -1.90
N ALA A 41 -8.27 11.65 -1.28
CA ALA A 41 -8.00 10.21 -1.35
C ALA A 41 -9.12 9.38 -0.71
N TRP A 42 -9.69 9.85 0.40
CA TRP A 42 -10.81 9.24 1.12
C TRP A 42 -12.17 9.50 0.46
N GLY A 43 -12.23 10.36 -0.56
CA GLY A 43 -13.48 10.73 -1.24
C GLY A 43 -14.39 11.65 -0.42
N ILE A 44 -13.83 12.40 0.54
CA ILE A 44 -14.56 13.38 1.34
C ILE A 44 -14.67 14.70 0.55
N PRO A 45 -15.89 15.13 0.19
CA PRO A 45 -16.08 16.28 -0.68
C PRO A 45 -15.78 17.61 0.03
N GLY A 46 -15.52 18.65 -0.76
CA GLY A 46 -15.40 20.04 -0.27
C GLY A 46 -13.97 20.54 -0.09
N PHE A 47 -12.97 19.66 -0.18
CA PHE A 47 -11.56 19.97 0.06
C PHE A 47 -10.69 19.91 -1.21
N ASP A 48 -11.25 19.51 -2.35
CA ASP A 48 -10.55 19.38 -3.64
C ASP A 48 -9.81 20.65 -4.07
N GLY A 49 -10.34 21.83 -3.72
CA GLY A 49 -9.70 23.11 -4.02
C GLY A 49 -8.60 23.53 -3.04
N GLU A 50 -8.44 22.83 -1.91
CA GLU A 50 -7.54 23.14 -0.80
C GLU A 50 -6.26 22.30 -0.84
N LEU A 51 -5.23 22.75 -0.13
CA LEU A 51 -3.94 22.06 0.02
C LEU A 51 -3.31 22.48 1.34
N GLN A 52 -2.93 21.51 2.17
CA GLN A 52 -2.18 21.76 3.40
C GLN A 52 -0.78 22.29 3.10
N ASP A 53 -0.19 23.01 4.06
CA ASP A 53 1.08 23.69 3.84
C ASP A 53 2.33 22.86 4.19
N PHE A 54 2.16 21.66 4.75
CA PHE A 54 3.23 20.76 5.22
C PHE A 54 4.26 21.43 6.15
N SER A 55 3.89 22.53 6.81
CA SER A 55 4.73 23.24 7.78
C SER A 55 4.82 22.49 9.12
N PRO A 56 5.76 22.85 10.00
CA PRO A 56 5.77 22.31 11.37
C PRO A 56 4.42 22.51 12.08
N SER A 57 3.77 23.66 11.87
CA SER A 57 2.47 23.95 12.48
C SER A 57 1.33 23.05 11.99
N TYR A 58 1.40 22.60 10.73
CA TYR A 58 0.46 21.60 10.20
C TYR A 58 0.66 20.26 10.89
N TRP A 59 1.92 19.80 11.02
CA TRP A 59 2.23 18.54 11.69
C TRP A 59 1.89 18.56 13.17
N ASP A 60 2.15 19.67 13.86
CA ASP A 60 1.73 19.89 15.26
C ASP A 60 0.20 19.79 15.40
N ALA A 61 -0.56 20.40 14.46
CA ALA A 61 -2.03 20.36 14.49
C ALA A 61 -2.58 18.93 14.28
N ILE A 62 -1.96 18.15 13.38
CA ILE A 62 -2.30 16.73 13.21
C ILE A 62 -1.99 15.96 14.50
N ALA A 63 -0.81 16.15 15.08
CA ALA A 63 -0.41 15.46 16.31
C ALA A 63 -1.31 15.82 17.49
N ASP A 64 -1.70 17.09 17.64
CA ASP A 64 -2.62 17.55 18.68
C ASP A 64 -4.00 16.92 18.52
N ARG A 65 -4.56 16.92 17.30
CA ARG A 65 -5.87 16.29 17.07
C ARG A 65 -5.83 14.78 17.32
N THR A 66 -4.72 14.13 16.96
CA THR A 66 -4.48 12.71 17.24
C THR A 66 -4.40 12.44 18.74
N ARG A 67 -3.72 13.28 19.53
CA ARG A 67 -3.68 13.17 21.00
C ARG A 67 -5.07 13.34 21.63
N GLU A 68 -5.87 14.26 21.11
CA GLU A 68 -7.27 14.43 21.55
C GLU A 68 -8.08 13.16 21.30
N MET A 69 -7.96 12.55 20.12
CA MET A 69 -8.65 11.29 19.82
C MET A 69 -8.20 10.15 20.74
N ILE A 70 -6.91 10.06 21.08
CA ILE A 70 -6.42 9.08 22.07
C ILE A 70 -7.06 9.32 23.44
N ALA A 71 -7.15 10.58 23.88
CA ALA A 71 -7.79 10.93 25.15
C ALA A 71 -9.30 10.64 25.15
N ASP A 72 -10.00 10.84 24.02
CA ASP A 72 -11.41 10.49 23.87
C ASP A 72 -11.62 8.98 24.05
N ILE A 73 -10.77 8.14 23.42
CA ILE A 73 -10.83 6.69 23.57
C ILE A 73 -10.67 6.27 25.03
N ASP A 74 -9.66 6.82 25.71
CA ASP A 74 -9.39 6.49 27.11
C ASP A 74 -10.52 6.95 28.05
N ALA A 75 -11.20 8.05 27.72
CA ALA A 75 -12.37 8.52 28.47
C ALA A 75 -13.59 7.61 28.28
N PHE A 76 -13.81 7.08 27.07
CA PHE A 76 -14.93 6.15 26.83
C PHE A 76 -14.68 4.75 27.41
N ASP A 77 -13.42 4.32 27.51
CA ASP A 77 -13.03 3.00 28.04
C ASP A 77 -12.93 2.97 29.59
N ASP A 78 -13.06 4.11 30.29
CA ASP A 78 -12.77 4.19 31.74
C ASP A 78 -13.84 3.59 32.68
N GLY A 79 -15.00 3.18 32.16
CA GLY A 79 -15.94 2.23 32.80
C GLY A 79 -16.31 2.50 34.27
N THR A 80 -16.24 3.75 34.76
CA THR A 80 -16.43 4.04 36.19
C THR A 80 -17.88 4.20 36.66
N ASP A 81 -18.88 4.10 35.78
CA ASP A 81 -20.28 4.09 36.21
C ASP A 81 -20.89 2.69 36.07
N GLU A 82 -21.14 2.03 37.22
CA GLU A 82 -22.02 0.86 37.34
C GLU A 82 -23.50 1.20 37.04
N CYS A 83 -23.76 2.26 36.26
CA CYS A 83 -25.06 2.88 36.04
C CYS A 83 -25.14 3.53 34.64
N ASP A 84 -25.09 2.74 33.57
CA ASP A 84 -26.03 2.85 32.42
C ASP A 84 -25.66 1.81 31.35
N ASP A 85 -26.34 0.65 31.41
CA ASP A 85 -26.19 -0.52 30.53
C ASP A 85 -26.66 -0.27 29.06
N GLU A 86 -26.59 0.98 28.56
CA GLU A 86 -27.01 1.37 27.19
C GLU A 86 -25.91 2.08 26.37
N ASP A 87 -24.79 2.53 26.96
CA ASP A 87 -23.69 3.26 26.28
C ASP A 87 -22.35 2.48 26.22
N ASP A 88 -22.38 1.16 26.49
CA ASP A 88 -21.18 0.30 26.53
C ASP A 88 -20.55 0.08 25.14
N PHE A 89 -19.21 -0.01 25.12
CA PHE A 89 -18.47 -0.54 23.97
C PHE A 89 -19.00 -1.91 23.60
N ASP A 90 -19.37 -2.09 22.34
CA ASP A 90 -19.58 -3.43 21.80
C ASP A 90 -18.26 -4.05 21.32
N ASP A 91 -18.33 -5.30 20.83
CA ASP A 91 -17.16 -6.02 20.34
C ASP A 91 -16.43 -5.22 19.22
N ILE A 92 -17.15 -4.48 18.37
CA ILE A 92 -16.55 -3.69 17.29
C ILE A 92 -15.86 -2.44 17.85
N ASP A 93 -16.43 -1.82 18.88
CA ASP A 93 -15.83 -0.69 19.59
C ASP A 93 -14.52 -1.11 20.28
N HIS A 94 -14.50 -2.26 20.94
CA HIS A 94 -13.27 -2.79 21.56
C HIS A 94 -12.16 -2.99 20.54
N VAL A 95 -12.47 -3.57 19.37
CA VAL A 95 -11.47 -3.69 18.28
C VAL A 95 -11.07 -2.31 17.78
N THR A 96 -12.02 -1.39 17.59
CA THR A 96 -11.73 -0.04 17.10
C THR A 96 -10.82 0.72 18.06
N ALA A 97 -11.07 0.66 19.36
CA ALA A 97 -10.24 1.27 20.39
C ALA A 97 -8.83 0.66 20.41
N ALA A 98 -8.70 -0.67 20.31
CA ALA A 98 -7.39 -1.34 20.23
C ALA A 98 -6.60 -0.88 18.99
N VAL A 99 -7.26 -0.80 17.83
CA VAL A 99 -6.65 -0.39 16.57
C VAL A 99 -6.24 1.09 16.60
N LEU A 100 -7.11 1.98 17.09
CA LEU A 100 -6.80 3.40 17.25
C LEU A 100 -5.63 3.60 18.22
N ARG A 101 -5.62 2.93 19.38
CA ARG A 101 -4.52 3.05 20.34
C ARG A 101 -3.19 2.64 19.73
N ASP A 102 -3.15 1.53 19.01
CA ASP A 102 -1.91 1.06 18.40
C ASP A 102 -1.44 2.00 17.27
N ARG A 103 -2.34 2.48 16.40
CA ARG A 103 -1.99 3.35 15.27
C ARG A 103 -1.69 4.79 15.69
N LEU A 104 -2.58 5.42 16.44
CA LEU A 104 -2.46 6.83 16.82
C LEU A 104 -1.33 7.06 17.82
N CYS A 105 -1.07 6.12 18.76
CA CYS A 105 0.11 6.24 19.63
C CYS A 105 1.41 6.16 18.82
N LEU A 106 1.44 5.34 17.77
CA LEU A 106 2.60 5.23 16.89
C LEU A 106 2.79 6.51 16.06
N ASP A 107 1.72 7.10 15.54
CA ASP A 107 1.79 8.38 14.82
C ASP A 107 2.33 9.50 15.73
N VAL A 108 1.87 9.55 16.98
CA VAL A 108 2.38 10.49 17.99
C VAL A 108 3.84 10.20 18.36
N ASP A 109 4.26 8.93 18.44
CA ASP A 109 5.66 8.56 18.66
C ASP A 109 6.57 9.02 17.50
N LEU A 110 6.13 8.80 16.25
CA LEU A 110 6.85 9.25 15.06
C LEU A 110 6.99 10.78 15.03
N HIS A 111 5.92 11.51 15.35
CA HIS A 111 5.94 12.96 15.48
C HIS A 111 6.88 13.43 16.60
N HIS A 112 6.87 12.78 17.78
CA HIS A 112 7.81 13.10 18.87
C HIS A 112 9.28 12.91 18.47
N HIS A 113 9.55 12.01 17.52
CA HIS A 113 10.87 11.79 16.94
C HIS A 113 11.16 12.66 15.70
N GLY A 114 10.24 13.54 15.30
CA GLY A 114 10.37 14.45 14.16
C GLY A 114 10.40 13.74 12.80
N GLU A 115 9.84 12.53 12.72
CA GLU A 115 9.86 11.71 11.50
C GLU A 115 8.96 12.28 10.40
N ASP A 116 7.87 12.94 10.78
CA ASP A 116 6.96 13.68 9.92
C ASP A 116 7.61 14.93 9.30
N LEU A 117 8.39 15.68 10.08
CA LEU A 117 9.16 16.83 9.59
C LEU A 117 10.26 16.44 8.60
N ALA A 118 10.81 15.23 8.73
CA ALA A 118 11.93 14.72 7.95
C ALA A 118 11.51 13.87 6.73
N GLN A 119 10.21 13.81 6.40
CA GLN A 119 9.70 12.97 5.31
C GLN A 119 10.29 13.40 3.96
N LEU A 120 11.23 12.62 3.43
CA LEU A 120 11.80 12.81 2.11
C LEU A 120 12.31 11.47 1.57
N ASN A 121 11.64 10.95 0.55
CA ASN A 121 12.04 9.75 -0.20
C ASN A 121 11.48 9.79 -1.63
N ASN A 122 11.87 8.83 -2.46
CA ASN A 122 11.53 8.81 -3.88
C ASN A 122 10.08 8.42 -4.21
N ILE A 123 9.24 8.03 -3.25
CA ILE A 123 7.91 7.45 -3.54
C ILE A 123 6.76 8.06 -2.73
N SER A 124 6.97 8.38 -1.45
CA SER A 124 5.93 8.80 -0.51
C SER A 124 6.47 9.90 0.40
N SER A 125 6.44 11.14 -0.09
CA SER A 125 6.74 12.38 0.65
C SER A 125 5.89 13.54 0.09
N PRO A 126 5.87 14.72 0.72
CA PRO A 126 5.00 15.83 0.31
C PRO A 126 5.01 16.19 -1.18
N VAL A 127 6.16 16.06 -1.87
CA VAL A 127 6.23 16.29 -3.34
C VAL A 127 5.36 15.30 -4.11
N GLN A 128 5.43 14.01 -3.78
CA GLN A 128 4.62 12.98 -4.43
C GLN A 128 3.16 13.09 -4.01
N ILE A 129 2.87 13.40 -2.73
CA ILE A 129 1.50 13.61 -2.25
C ILE A 129 0.80 14.73 -3.04
N ILE A 130 1.46 15.88 -3.24
CA ILE A 130 0.92 16.98 -4.05
C ILE A 130 0.66 16.52 -5.49
N ARG A 131 1.63 15.82 -6.10
CA ARG A 131 1.53 15.32 -7.47
C ARG A 131 0.37 14.34 -7.65
N ASP A 132 0.33 13.30 -6.82
CA ASP A 132 -0.56 12.16 -6.97
C ASP A 132 -2.00 12.55 -6.63
N THR A 133 -2.22 13.43 -5.65
CA THR A 133 -3.58 13.89 -5.37
C THR A 133 -4.16 14.79 -6.45
N LEU A 134 -3.33 15.50 -7.23
CA LEU A 134 -3.80 16.23 -8.42
C LEU A 134 -4.28 15.29 -9.54
N THR A 135 -3.69 14.10 -9.67
CA THR A 135 -4.09 13.13 -10.70
C THR A 135 -5.34 12.35 -10.31
N LEU A 136 -5.67 12.27 -9.02
CA LEU A 136 -6.90 11.67 -8.51
C LEU A 136 -8.14 12.57 -8.69
N MET A 137 -7.95 13.88 -8.88
CA MET A 137 -9.07 14.81 -8.99
C MET A 137 -9.82 14.62 -10.31
N PRO A 138 -11.17 14.54 -10.28
CA PRO A 138 -11.97 14.44 -11.50
C PRO A 138 -11.85 15.70 -12.36
N GLN A 139 -12.09 15.58 -13.67
CA GLN A 139 -11.93 16.66 -14.65
C GLN A 139 -13.14 16.82 -15.57
N ASP A 140 -14.29 16.25 -15.19
CA ASP A 140 -15.46 16.13 -16.07
C ASP A 140 -16.31 17.40 -16.14
N THR A 141 -16.18 18.29 -15.15
CA THR A 141 -17.00 19.51 -15.01
C THR A 141 -16.13 20.77 -14.83
N PRO A 142 -16.64 21.96 -15.21
CA PRO A 142 -15.94 23.23 -14.98
C PRO A 142 -15.60 23.46 -13.50
N GLU A 143 -16.48 23.08 -12.58
CA GLU A 143 -16.29 23.23 -11.14
C GLU A 143 -15.11 22.38 -10.64
N GLN A 144 -14.97 21.16 -11.16
CA GLN A 144 -13.83 20.29 -10.82
C GLN A 144 -12.50 20.83 -11.37
N VAL A 145 -12.49 21.35 -12.61
CA VAL A 145 -11.31 22.00 -13.19
C VAL A 145 -10.94 23.28 -12.41
N ASP A 146 -11.92 24.02 -11.92
CA ASP A 146 -11.69 25.19 -11.07
C ASP A 146 -11.13 24.80 -9.69
N ALA A 147 -11.53 23.66 -9.12
CA ALA A 147 -10.93 23.11 -7.91
C ALA A 147 -9.46 22.74 -8.12
N ILE A 148 -9.12 22.08 -9.23
CA ILE A 148 -7.71 21.79 -9.62
C ILE A 148 -6.92 23.09 -9.73
N ARG A 149 -7.46 24.12 -10.41
CA ARG A 149 -6.82 25.44 -10.51
C ARG A 149 -6.57 26.05 -9.14
N SER A 150 -7.56 25.98 -8.24
CA SER A 150 -7.43 26.46 -6.86
C SER A 150 -6.31 25.73 -6.10
N ARG A 151 -6.26 24.40 -6.16
CA ARG A 151 -5.20 23.61 -5.51
C ARG A 151 -3.82 23.93 -6.06
N LEU A 152 -3.68 24.02 -7.39
CA LEU A 152 -2.43 24.42 -8.06
C LEU A 152 -1.91 25.78 -7.55
N SER A 153 -2.80 26.74 -7.30
CA SER A 153 -2.43 28.06 -6.78
C SER A 153 -1.80 28.02 -5.37
N LYS A 154 -2.03 26.94 -4.61
CA LYS A 154 -1.54 26.75 -3.23
C LYS A 154 -0.20 25.98 -3.16
N VAL A 155 0.22 25.35 -4.25
CA VAL A 155 1.46 24.52 -4.31
C VAL A 155 2.69 25.30 -3.84
N ALA A 156 2.81 26.57 -4.21
CA ALA A 156 3.96 27.39 -3.79
C ALA A 156 4.02 27.60 -2.26
N GLY A 157 2.87 27.75 -1.61
CA GLY A 157 2.77 27.84 -0.15
C GLY A 157 3.09 26.51 0.51
N ALA A 158 2.54 25.42 -0.03
CA ALA A 158 2.79 24.06 0.47
C ALA A 158 4.26 23.64 0.39
N LEU A 159 4.95 23.96 -0.71
CA LEU A 159 6.39 23.69 -0.81
C LEU A 159 7.21 24.65 0.09
N ALA A 160 6.69 25.84 0.42
CA ALA A 160 7.36 26.72 1.37
C ALA A 160 7.30 26.14 2.80
N GLY A 161 6.12 25.72 3.28
CA GLY A 161 6.00 25.08 4.59
C GLY A 161 6.76 23.77 4.66
N TYR A 162 6.76 22.96 3.59
CA TYR A 162 7.59 21.75 3.54
C TYR A 162 9.10 22.04 3.72
N ARG A 163 9.61 23.13 3.12
CA ARG A 163 11.01 23.56 3.35
C ARG A 163 11.26 23.97 4.79
N GLU A 164 10.28 24.55 5.48
CA GLU A 164 10.38 24.89 6.90
C GLU A 164 10.53 23.62 7.74
N SER A 165 9.69 22.61 7.51
CA SER A 165 9.79 21.31 8.20
C SER A 165 11.12 20.61 7.96
N LEU A 166 11.59 20.53 6.71
CA LEU A 166 12.89 19.93 6.40
C LEU A 166 14.05 20.71 7.03
N SER A 167 13.95 22.04 7.12
CA SER A 167 14.96 22.88 7.76
C SER A 167 15.00 22.65 9.27
N GLU A 168 13.84 22.50 9.90
CA GLU A 168 13.73 22.23 11.33
C GLU A 168 14.27 20.83 11.66
N ALA A 169 13.87 19.80 10.90
CA ALA A 169 14.41 18.46 11.01
C ALA A 169 15.95 18.46 10.86
N ALA A 170 16.47 19.16 9.85
CA ALA A 170 17.91 19.30 9.63
C ALA A 170 18.62 20.02 10.79
N GLY A 171 17.97 21.01 11.41
CA GLY A 171 18.46 21.70 12.61
C GLY A 171 18.63 20.78 13.82
N HIS A 172 17.82 19.71 13.89
CA HIS A 172 17.91 18.65 14.88
C HIS A 172 18.82 17.48 14.46
N GLY A 173 19.45 17.55 13.28
CA GLY A 173 20.33 16.50 12.76
C GLY A 173 19.60 15.38 12.01
N HIS A 174 18.30 15.53 11.74
CA HIS A 174 17.50 14.59 10.96
C HIS A 174 17.46 15.03 9.50
N VAL A 175 18.31 14.41 8.67
CA VAL A 175 18.38 14.69 7.23
C VAL A 175 18.32 13.38 6.46
N ALA A 176 17.47 13.32 5.44
CA ALA A 176 17.41 12.17 4.55
C ALA A 176 18.75 11.94 3.83
N PRO A 177 19.11 10.68 3.50
CA PRO A 177 20.32 10.40 2.74
C PRO A 177 20.36 11.17 1.42
N VAL A 178 21.56 11.57 0.98
CA VAL A 178 21.74 12.37 -0.25
C VAL A 178 21.08 11.73 -1.47
N ARG A 179 21.05 10.38 -1.51
CA ARG A 179 20.36 9.61 -2.56
C ARG A 179 18.88 9.98 -2.66
N GLN A 180 18.19 10.10 -1.54
CA GLN A 180 16.75 10.43 -1.53
C GLN A 180 16.54 11.89 -1.96
N ILE A 181 17.43 12.78 -1.54
CA ILE A 181 17.42 14.18 -1.98
C ILE A 181 17.60 14.28 -3.49
N ASP A 182 18.54 13.53 -4.06
CA ASP A 182 18.78 13.51 -5.51
C ASP A 182 17.56 12.99 -6.30
N GLU A 183 16.83 12.00 -5.77
CA GLU A 183 15.61 11.48 -6.41
C GLU A 183 14.46 12.50 -6.34
N VAL A 184 14.22 13.12 -5.18
CA VAL A 184 13.17 14.15 -5.04
C VAL A 184 13.53 15.41 -5.83
N TYR A 185 14.80 15.77 -5.90
CA TYR A 185 15.32 16.82 -6.78
C TYR A 185 14.95 16.54 -8.23
N SER A 186 15.26 15.35 -8.75
CA SER A 186 14.92 14.97 -10.13
C SER A 186 13.42 15.04 -10.39
N GLN A 187 12.60 14.55 -9.46
CA GLN A 187 11.14 14.59 -9.61
C GLN A 187 10.59 16.02 -9.61
N CYS A 188 11.16 16.91 -8.79
CA CYS A 188 10.81 18.34 -8.83
C CYS A 188 11.19 18.98 -10.16
N GLN A 189 12.34 18.61 -10.75
CA GLN A 189 12.72 19.07 -12.09
C GLN A 189 11.75 18.59 -13.16
N ASP A 190 11.37 17.30 -13.12
CA ASP A 190 10.41 16.72 -14.05
C ASP A 190 9.04 17.41 -13.96
N LEU A 191 8.58 17.74 -12.74
CA LEU A 191 7.35 18.49 -12.50
C LEU A 191 7.41 19.94 -13.01
N ALA A 192 8.59 20.55 -12.98
CA ALA A 192 8.83 21.91 -13.46
C ALA A 192 8.99 22.01 -14.98
N ASP A 193 9.23 20.91 -15.69
CA ASP A 193 9.46 20.91 -17.13
C ASP A 193 8.20 21.34 -17.93
N SER A 194 8.43 21.82 -19.13
CA SER A 194 7.47 22.25 -20.16
C SER A 194 6.53 21.16 -20.70
N THR A 195 6.79 19.89 -20.35
CA THR A 195 5.95 18.74 -20.75
C THR A 195 5.52 17.88 -19.57
N SER A 196 5.48 18.48 -18.37
CA SER A 196 5.15 17.77 -17.14
C SER A 196 3.66 17.43 -17.06
N LEU A 197 3.30 16.52 -16.15
CA LEU A 197 1.91 16.15 -15.92
C LEU A 197 1.01 17.34 -15.54
N LEU A 198 1.59 18.42 -14.99
CA LEU A 198 0.86 19.63 -14.61
C LEU A 198 0.21 20.33 -15.81
N ASP A 199 0.70 20.09 -17.03
CA ASP A 199 0.10 20.63 -18.26
C ASP A 199 -1.17 19.89 -18.69
N ASN A 200 -1.42 18.69 -18.14
CA ASN A 200 -2.46 17.77 -18.56
C ASN A 200 -3.52 17.52 -17.47
N LEU A 201 -3.79 18.55 -16.64
CA LEU A 201 -4.76 18.48 -15.54
C LEU A 201 -6.11 19.17 -15.86
N GLY A 202 -6.44 19.34 -17.14
CA GLY A 202 -7.65 20.06 -17.59
C GLY A 202 -7.59 21.59 -17.43
N VAL A 203 -6.63 22.13 -16.68
CA VAL A 203 -6.31 23.55 -16.59
C VAL A 203 -5.37 23.93 -17.74
N ALA A 204 -5.55 25.11 -18.35
CA ALA A 204 -4.68 25.58 -19.43
C ALA A 204 -3.21 25.66 -18.98
N ALA A 205 -2.31 25.05 -19.74
CA ALA A 205 -0.87 24.96 -19.42
C ALA A 205 -0.18 26.33 -19.29
N ASP A 206 -0.70 27.37 -19.96
CA ASP A 206 -0.21 28.76 -19.89
C ASP A 206 -0.89 29.60 -18.79
N SER A 207 -1.72 28.97 -17.94
CA SER A 207 -2.34 29.63 -16.79
C SER A 207 -1.29 30.06 -15.76
N ALA A 208 -1.63 31.10 -14.99
CA ALA A 208 -0.76 31.63 -13.96
C ALA A 208 -0.51 30.59 -12.85
N GLU A 209 -1.51 29.76 -12.54
CA GLU A 209 -1.47 28.74 -11.50
C GLU A 209 -0.54 27.58 -11.88
N VAL A 210 -0.64 27.06 -13.10
CA VAL A 210 0.30 26.03 -13.61
C VAL A 210 1.72 26.57 -13.66
N ALA A 211 1.91 27.78 -14.20
CA ALA A 211 3.23 28.41 -14.26
C ALA A 211 3.83 28.66 -12.87
N SER A 212 3.01 29.06 -11.89
CA SER A 212 3.43 29.26 -10.51
C SER A 212 3.79 27.94 -9.82
N ALA A 213 3.00 26.88 -10.01
CA ALA A 213 3.29 25.56 -9.46
C ALA A 213 4.60 24.98 -10.01
N LYS A 214 4.80 25.05 -11.34
CA LYS A 214 6.07 24.63 -11.99
C LYS A 214 7.27 25.39 -11.44
N LYS A 215 7.13 26.71 -11.30
CA LYS A 215 8.18 27.53 -10.71
C LYS A 215 8.48 27.13 -9.27
N ALA A 216 7.46 26.84 -8.46
CA ALA A 216 7.65 26.40 -7.08
C ALA A 216 8.38 25.06 -6.97
N PHE A 217 8.10 24.09 -7.86
CA PHE A 217 8.86 22.85 -7.93
C PHE A 217 10.32 23.08 -8.35
N ALA A 218 10.59 23.98 -9.31
CA ALA A 218 11.96 24.35 -9.66
C ALA A 218 12.70 24.97 -8.47
N GLU A 219 12.07 25.90 -7.74
CA GLU A 219 12.65 26.50 -6.53
C GLU A 219 12.84 25.48 -5.41
N MET A 220 11.99 24.46 -5.31
CA MET A 220 12.16 23.35 -4.37
C MET A 220 13.39 22.51 -4.74
N ALA A 221 13.58 22.19 -6.03
CA ALA A 221 14.76 21.47 -6.50
C ALA A 221 16.06 22.25 -6.17
N ASP A 222 16.11 23.54 -6.51
CA ASP A 222 17.26 24.39 -6.20
C ASP A 222 17.52 24.42 -4.68
N TRP A 223 16.46 24.58 -3.87
CA TRP A 223 16.58 24.60 -2.43
C TRP A 223 17.12 23.29 -1.84
N LEU A 224 16.62 22.13 -2.32
CA LEU A 224 17.10 20.81 -1.91
C LEU A 224 18.60 20.65 -2.17
N SER A 225 19.06 21.05 -3.35
CA SER A 225 20.47 20.98 -3.74
C SER A 225 21.36 21.94 -2.95
N GLU A 226 20.89 23.16 -2.67
CA GLU A 226 21.72 24.22 -2.07
C GLU A 226 21.71 24.20 -0.54
N ASN A 227 20.59 23.78 0.08
CA ASN A 227 20.37 23.94 1.52
C ASN A 227 20.31 22.61 2.27
N LEU A 228 19.81 21.52 1.66
CA LEU A 228 19.65 20.23 2.35
C LEU A 228 20.76 19.23 2.00
N ALA A 229 21.06 19.04 0.71
CA ALA A 229 22.07 18.10 0.24
C ALA A 229 23.47 18.27 0.88
N PRO A 230 23.98 19.49 1.19
CA PRO A 230 25.27 19.65 1.85
C PRO A 230 25.34 19.06 3.27
N HIS A 231 24.18 18.88 3.93
CA HIS A 231 24.07 18.33 5.28
C HIS A 231 23.67 16.85 5.29
N ALA A 232 23.41 16.26 4.12
CA ALA A 232 22.85 14.93 4.01
C ALA A 232 23.90 13.82 4.25
N PRO A 233 23.54 12.76 5.01
CA PRO A 233 24.39 11.60 5.14
C PRO A 233 24.51 10.85 3.80
N ARG A 234 25.63 10.13 3.64
CA ARG A 234 25.82 9.20 2.51
C ARG A 234 25.36 7.78 2.83
N GLU A 235 25.26 7.46 4.11
CA GLU A 235 24.78 6.16 4.57
C GLU A 235 23.26 6.15 4.46
N ASP A 236 22.74 5.13 3.77
CA ASP A 236 21.30 4.93 3.57
C ASP A 236 20.64 4.23 4.79
N ALA A 237 21.44 3.59 5.64
CA ALA A 237 20.94 2.83 6.79
C ALA A 237 20.37 3.75 7.88
N VAL A 238 19.24 3.35 8.48
CA VAL A 238 18.56 4.14 9.52
C VAL A 238 18.86 3.65 10.94
N GLY A 239 19.49 2.48 11.07
CA GLY A 239 19.79 1.85 12.35
C GLY A 239 18.58 1.11 12.96
N ARG A 240 18.89 0.21 13.90
CA ARG A 240 17.91 -0.75 14.46
C ARG A 240 16.70 -0.09 15.11
N GLU A 241 16.90 0.86 16.01
CA GLU A 241 15.81 1.47 16.81
C GLU A 241 14.78 2.17 15.92
N ARG A 242 15.25 3.01 14.99
CA ARG A 242 14.39 3.69 14.02
C ARG A 242 13.72 2.71 13.06
N TYR A 243 14.43 1.66 12.65
CA TYR A 243 13.88 0.61 11.79
C TYR A 243 12.78 -0.21 12.49
N GLU A 244 12.93 -0.53 13.78
CA GLU A 244 11.93 -1.30 14.55
C GLU A 244 10.59 -0.54 14.62
N ARG A 245 10.60 0.79 14.81
CA ARG A 245 9.38 1.62 14.73
C ARG A 245 8.71 1.54 13.36
N PHE A 246 9.48 1.73 12.29
CA PHE A 246 8.93 1.67 10.93
C PHE A 246 8.44 0.26 10.57
N SER A 247 9.15 -0.77 11.00
CA SER A 247 8.69 -2.15 10.83
C SER A 247 7.35 -2.37 11.53
N HIS A 248 7.15 -1.88 12.76
CA HIS A 248 5.86 -1.97 13.45
C HIS A 248 4.76 -1.16 12.76
N LEU A 249 5.09 0.02 12.24
CA LEU A 249 4.19 0.85 11.43
C LEU A 249 3.65 0.07 10.24
N PHE A 250 4.54 -0.52 9.45
CA PHE A 250 4.15 -1.18 8.21
C PHE A 250 3.63 -2.59 8.40
N VAL A 251 4.26 -3.42 9.26
CA VAL A 251 3.82 -4.81 9.47
C VAL A 251 2.56 -4.89 10.34
N GLY A 252 2.38 -3.95 11.28
CA GLY A 252 1.30 -4.03 12.27
C GLY A 252 1.52 -5.11 13.33
N ASP A 253 2.75 -5.55 13.53
CA ASP A 253 3.16 -6.49 14.57
C ASP A 253 4.65 -6.27 14.91
N THR A 254 5.06 -6.68 16.11
CA THR A 254 6.46 -6.68 16.54
C THR A 254 7.17 -7.91 16.00
N VAL A 255 8.14 -7.69 15.11
CA VAL A 255 8.88 -8.76 14.42
C VAL A 255 10.30 -8.90 14.98
N ASP A 256 10.75 -10.13 15.22
CA ASP A 256 12.18 -10.42 15.40
C ASP A 256 12.91 -10.23 14.06
N LEU A 257 13.59 -9.09 13.91
CA LEU A 257 14.25 -8.71 12.66
C LEU A 257 15.41 -9.65 12.27
N ASP A 258 16.06 -10.29 13.24
CA ASP A 258 17.16 -11.21 12.96
C ASP A 258 16.63 -12.57 12.49
N GLU A 259 15.52 -13.03 13.07
CA GLU A 259 14.76 -14.18 12.59
C GLU A 259 14.19 -13.91 11.20
N ALA A 260 13.52 -12.78 10.99
CA ALA A 260 12.90 -12.43 9.71
C ALA A 260 13.91 -12.36 8.56
N TYR A 261 15.11 -11.82 8.83
CA TYR A 261 16.21 -11.82 7.87
C TYR A 261 16.67 -13.25 7.52
N THR A 262 16.77 -14.12 8.53
CA THR A 262 17.19 -15.52 8.33
C THR A 262 16.13 -16.31 7.57
N TRP A 263 14.86 -16.15 7.94
CA TRP A 263 13.71 -16.70 7.24
C TRP A 263 13.68 -16.26 5.77
N GLY A 264 13.88 -14.97 5.48
CA GLY A 264 13.93 -14.46 4.11
C GLY A 264 15.04 -15.12 3.27
N LEU A 265 16.22 -15.35 3.85
CA LEU A 265 17.30 -16.07 3.17
C LEU A 265 16.96 -17.54 2.89
N GLU A 266 16.29 -18.21 3.81
CA GLU A 266 15.82 -19.59 3.63
C GLU A 266 14.75 -19.67 2.55
N ARG A 267 13.77 -18.76 2.59
CA ARG A 267 12.71 -18.67 1.59
C ARG A 267 13.26 -18.46 0.18
N LEU A 268 14.27 -17.61 0.02
CA LEU A 268 14.95 -17.41 -1.27
C LEU A 268 15.60 -18.70 -1.80
N ARG A 269 16.21 -19.51 -0.92
CA ARG A 269 16.82 -20.79 -1.32
C ARG A 269 15.76 -21.80 -1.75
N GLU A 270 14.65 -21.88 -1.04
CA GLU A 270 13.53 -22.77 -1.37
C GLU A 270 12.92 -22.41 -2.72
N ILE A 271 12.60 -21.12 -2.92
CA ILE A 271 12.05 -20.62 -4.17
C ILE A 271 13.03 -20.90 -5.32
N ASP A 272 14.30 -20.55 -5.18
CA ASP A 272 15.30 -20.81 -6.23
C ASP A 272 15.38 -22.30 -6.60
N ALA A 273 15.32 -23.21 -5.62
CA ALA A 273 15.30 -24.64 -5.86
C ALA A 273 14.07 -25.11 -6.66
N GLU A 274 12.87 -24.58 -6.34
CA GLU A 274 11.63 -24.87 -7.06
C GLU A 274 11.67 -24.30 -8.48
N GLN A 275 12.12 -23.06 -8.64
CA GLN A 275 12.29 -22.41 -9.94
C GLN A 275 13.23 -23.20 -10.85
N GLN A 276 14.36 -23.66 -10.30
CA GLN A 276 15.30 -24.52 -11.05
C GLN A 276 14.69 -25.88 -11.42
N ALA A 277 13.82 -26.45 -10.58
CA ALA A 277 13.15 -27.71 -10.88
C ALA A 277 12.20 -27.56 -12.07
N ILE A 278 11.38 -26.52 -12.07
CA ILE A 278 10.46 -26.20 -13.17
C ILE A 278 11.24 -25.84 -14.45
N ALA A 279 12.34 -25.08 -14.35
CA ALA A 279 13.20 -24.79 -15.50
C ALA A 279 13.78 -26.06 -16.15
N ARG A 280 14.13 -27.08 -15.34
CA ARG A 280 14.59 -28.39 -15.85
C ARG A 280 13.47 -29.16 -16.53
N GLU A 281 12.26 -29.11 -15.98
CA GLU A 281 11.08 -29.76 -16.55
C GLU A 281 10.69 -29.17 -17.91
N LEU A 282 10.57 -27.85 -17.98
CA LEU A 282 10.10 -27.15 -19.19
C LEU A 282 11.17 -27.10 -20.29
N TYR A 283 12.43 -26.82 -19.92
CA TYR A 283 13.45 -26.41 -20.87
C TYR A 283 14.81 -27.11 -20.71
N GLN A 284 14.90 -28.13 -19.86
CA GLN A 284 16.13 -28.91 -19.62
C GLN A 284 17.34 -28.03 -19.22
N THR A 285 17.08 -26.90 -18.53
CA THR A 285 18.10 -25.99 -18.01
C THR A 285 17.94 -25.78 -16.51
N SER A 286 19.04 -25.50 -15.82
CA SER A 286 19.02 -25.02 -14.43
C SER A 286 19.19 -23.50 -14.32
N ASP A 287 19.34 -22.80 -15.45
CA ASP A 287 19.39 -21.33 -15.47
C ASP A 287 17.96 -20.77 -15.52
N VAL A 288 17.47 -20.27 -14.39
CA VAL A 288 16.13 -19.68 -14.25
C VAL A 288 15.94 -18.49 -15.21
N ARG A 289 16.96 -17.66 -15.44
CA ARG A 289 16.85 -16.55 -16.40
C ARG A 289 16.73 -17.04 -17.83
N GLN A 290 17.35 -18.17 -18.15
CA GLN A 290 17.15 -18.82 -19.46
C GLN A 290 15.73 -19.35 -19.61
N ALA A 291 15.13 -19.88 -18.55
CA ALA A 291 13.72 -20.29 -18.57
C ALA A 291 12.79 -19.08 -18.78
N PHE A 292 13.02 -17.94 -18.11
CA PHE A 292 12.24 -16.71 -18.31
C PHE A 292 12.28 -16.21 -19.76
N ARG A 293 13.46 -16.19 -20.38
CA ARG A 293 13.56 -15.82 -21.81
C ARG A 293 12.75 -16.75 -22.71
N GLN A 294 12.77 -18.05 -22.44
CA GLN A 294 11.98 -19.01 -23.21
C GLN A 294 10.48 -18.92 -22.95
N LEU A 295 10.05 -18.56 -21.74
CA LEU A 295 8.65 -18.26 -21.44
C LEU A 295 8.18 -16.99 -22.18
N ASN A 296 9.03 -15.96 -22.27
CA ASN A 296 8.73 -14.76 -23.05
C ASN A 296 8.60 -15.03 -24.55
N ASP A 297 9.34 -16.01 -25.07
CA ASP A 297 9.26 -16.41 -26.48
C ASP A 297 8.11 -17.40 -26.78
N ASP A 298 7.40 -17.89 -25.75
CA ASP A 298 6.32 -18.87 -25.91
C ASP A 298 4.98 -18.19 -26.29
N PRO A 299 4.40 -18.50 -27.46
CA PRO A 299 3.14 -17.90 -27.89
C PRO A 299 1.95 -18.21 -26.98
N ARG A 300 2.02 -19.24 -26.12
CA ARG A 300 0.96 -19.58 -25.17
C ARG A 300 0.76 -18.51 -24.09
N TYR A 301 1.81 -17.74 -23.80
CA TYR A 301 1.81 -16.73 -22.74
C TYR A 301 1.95 -15.31 -23.28
N THR A 302 1.75 -15.11 -24.58
CA THR A 302 2.02 -13.82 -25.24
C THR A 302 0.72 -13.23 -25.78
N LEU A 303 0.40 -12.01 -25.37
CA LEU A 303 -0.70 -11.21 -25.91
C LEU A 303 -0.15 -10.06 -26.77
N HIS A 304 -0.93 -9.63 -27.75
CA HIS A 304 -0.61 -8.52 -28.64
C HIS A 304 -1.71 -7.45 -28.63
N GLY A 305 -1.35 -6.24 -28.24
CA GLY A 305 -2.27 -5.11 -28.16
C GLY A 305 -3.03 -5.01 -26.85
N VAL A 306 -3.37 -3.77 -26.50
CA VAL A 306 -4.05 -3.42 -25.24
C VAL A 306 -5.46 -3.99 -25.14
N ASP A 307 -6.16 -4.15 -26.26
CA ASP A 307 -7.52 -4.72 -26.28
C ASP A 307 -7.51 -6.20 -25.84
N GLU A 308 -6.51 -6.97 -26.31
CA GLU A 308 -6.34 -8.36 -25.90
C GLU A 308 -5.94 -8.45 -24.43
N LEU A 309 -5.06 -7.55 -23.97
CA LEU A 309 -4.65 -7.45 -22.57
C LEU A 309 -5.84 -7.19 -21.64
N VAL A 310 -6.66 -6.18 -21.94
CA VAL A 310 -7.86 -5.85 -21.13
C VAL A 310 -8.85 -7.00 -21.14
N SER A 311 -9.09 -7.63 -22.30
CA SER A 311 -9.98 -8.79 -22.37
C SER A 311 -9.47 -9.98 -21.56
N TRP A 312 -8.16 -10.20 -21.54
CA TRP A 312 -7.54 -11.27 -20.74
C TRP A 312 -7.65 -10.99 -19.24
N MET A 313 -7.35 -9.76 -18.80
CA MET A 313 -7.50 -9.34 -17.40
C MET A 313 -8.95 -9.51 -16.93
N GLN A 314 -9.90 -8.96 -17.69
CA GLN A 314 -11.32 -8.99 -17.33
C GLN A 314 -11.83 -10.43 -17.22
N LYS A 315 -11.54 -11.26 -18.22
CA LYS A 315 -11.94 -12.68 -18.20
C LYS A 315 -11.36 -13.42 -16.99
N THR A 316 -10.11 -13.14 -16.65
CA THR A 316 -9.42 -13.78 -15.52
C THR A 316 -10.07 -13.36 -14.20
N ALA A 317 -10.35 -12.07 -14.02
CA ALA A 317 -11.01 -11.55 -12.83
C ALA A 317 -12.45 -12.06 -12.68
N ASP A 318 -13.24 -12.05 -13.76
CA ASP A 318 -14.62 -12.56 -13.78
C ASP A 318 -14.69 -14.06 -13.43
N GLN A 319 -13.73 -14.83 -13.95
CA GLN A 319 -13.62 -16.25 -13.67
C GLN A 319 -13.26 -16.50 -12.20
N ALA A 320 -12.31 -15.73 -11.64
CA ALA A 320 -11.97 -15.81 -10.22
C ALA A 320 -13.18 -15.49 -9.33
N VAL A 321 -13.94 -14.43 -9.63
CA VAL A 321 -15.19 -14.12 -8.89
C VAL A 321 -16.16 -15.31 -8.94
N THR A 322 -16.34 -15.91 -10.12
CA THR A 322 -17.28 -17.02 -10.33
C THR A 322 -16.87 -18.27 -9.56
N ASP A 323 -15.60 -18.64 -9.59
CA ASP A 323 -15.11 -19.89 -9.01
C ASP A 323 -14.95 -19.81 -7.49
N LEU A 324 -14.62 -18.62 -6.97
CA LEU A 324 -14.37 -18.38 -5.55
C LEU A 324 -15.64 -18.10 -4.74
N HIS A 325 -16.66 -17.51 -5.38
CA HIS A 325 -17.93 -17.24 -4.72
C HIS A 325 -18.67 -18.54 -4.37
N GLY A 326 -19.00 -18.70 -3.09
CA GLY A 326 -19.66 -19.88 -2.55
C GLY A 326 -18.70 -21.02 -2.17
N THR A 327 -17.44 -20.99 -2.61
CA THR A 327 -16.43 -22.02 -2.33
C THR A 327 -15.47 -21.56 -1.21
N ALA A 328 -14.55 -20.64 -1.51
CA ALA A 328 -13.57 -20.09 -0.59
C ALA A 328 -14.03 -18.79 0.07
N PHE A 329 -14.99 -18.09 -0.55
CA PHE A 329 -15.48 -16.78 -0.11
C PHE A 329 -16.99 -16.63 -0.31
N ASP A 330 -17.62 -15.79 0.52
CA ASP A 330 -18.96 -15.26 0.26
C ASP A 330 -18.86 -13.84 -0.32
N ILE A 331 -18.45 -13.73 -1.59
CA ILE A 331 -18.28 -12.43 -2.26
C ILE A 331 -19.62 -11.65 -2.30
N PRO A 332 -19.71 -10.47 -1.65
CA PRO A 332 -20.89 -9.62 -1.66
C PRO A 332 -21.25 -9.17 -3.08
N GLU A 333 -22.54 -9.00 -3.38
CA GLU A 333 -23.00 -8.68 -4.75
C GLU A 333 -22.34 -7.43 -5.35
N PRO A 334 -22.20 -6.29 -4.64
CA PRO A 334 -21.53 -5.10 -5.19
C PRO A 334 -20.04 -5.32 -5.52
N VAL A 335 -19.40 -6.26 -4.83
CA VAL A 335 -17.97 -6.63 -4.97
C VAL A 335 -17.76 -7.70 -6.06
N ARG A 336 -18.82 -8.18 -6.71
CA ARG A 336 -18.68 -9.11 -7.85
C ARG A 336 -18.31 -8.39 -9.15
N THR A 337 -18.33 -7.05 -9.15
CA THR A 337 -18.03 -6.24 -10.33
C THR A 337 -16.68 -5.56 -10.16
N ILE A 338 -15.73 -5.95 -11.00
CA ILE A 338 -14.43 -5.31 -11.18
C ILE A 338 -14.26 -4.95 -12.66
N GLU A 339 -13.77 -3.74 -12.95
CA GLU A 339 -13.46 -3.32 -14.31
C GLU A 339 -11.94 -3.31 -14.53
N CYS A 340 -11.47 -3.96 -15.61
CA CYS A 340 -10.07 -3.89 -16.01
C CYS A 340 -9.86 -2.81 -17.08
N ALA A 341 -8.85 -1.96 -16.90
CA ALA A 341 -8.60 -0.82 -17.78
C ALA A 341 -7.10 -0.55 -17.99
N ILE A 342 -6.79 0.28 -18.98
CA ILE A 342 -5.43 0.80 -19.19
C ILE A 342 -5.30 2.13 -18.48
N ASP A 343 -4.25 2.27 -17.67
CA ASP A 343 -3.91 3.56 -17.07
C ASP A 343 -3.34 4.52 -18.13
N PRO A 344 -3.92 5.72 -18.31
CA PRO A 344 -3.44 6.71 -19.26
C PRO A 344 -2.01 7.21 -19.00
N ALA A 345 -1.48 7.11 -17.77
CA ALA A 345 -0.17 7.65 -17.43
C ALA A 345 1.00 6.86 -18.04
N GLY A 346 0.81 5.56 -18.31
CA GLY A 346 1.81 4.71 -18.99
C GLY A 346 3.14 4.59 -18.26
N THR A 347 3.14 4.72 -16.93
CA THR A 347 4.31 4.63 -16.03
C THR A 347 4.84 3.21 -15.86
N GLY A 348 4.08 2.19 -16.25
CA GLY A 348 4.42 0.78 -16.01
C GLY A 348 3.80 0.24 -14.72
N GLY A 349 3.43 -1.04 -14.72
CA GLY A 349 2.88 -1.75 -13.56
C GLY A 349 1.36 -1.93 -13.59
N ILE A 350 0.84 -2.66 -12.60
CA ILE A 350 -0.59 -2.90 -12.39
C ILE A 350 -0.94 -2.35 -11.01
N PHE A 351 -2.07 -1.67 -10.88
CA PHE A 351 -2.55 -1.15 -9.60
C PHE A 351 -4.07 -1.18 -9.52
N TYR A 352 -4.59 -1.15 -8.29
CA TYR A 352 -6.01 -1.17 -7.99
C TYR A 352 -6.52 0.19 -7.49
N THR A 353 -7.73 0.57 -7.93
CA THR A 353 -8.50 1.66 -7.32
C THR A 353 -9.81 1.13 -6.74
N PRO A 354 -10.14 1.46 -5.48
CA PRO A 354 -11.33 0.94 -4.82
C PRO A 354 -12.65 1.48 -5.43
N PRO A 355 -13.76 0.75 -5.23
CA PRO A 355 -15.08 1.28 -5.53
C PRO A 355 -15.35 2.55 -4.69
N SER A 356 -16.31 3.36 -5.11
CA SER A 356 -16.82 4.41 -4.23
C SER A 356 -17.52 3.79 -2.99
N ASP A 357 -17.58 4.52 -1.87
CA ASP A 357 -18.23 4.05 -0.62
C ASP A 357 -19.69 3.61 -0.83
N ASP A 358 -20.37 4.18 -1.83
CA ASP A 358 -21.74 3.84 -2.23
C ASP A 358 -21.84 2.82 -3.37
N PHE A 359 -20.71 2.30 -3.85
CA PHE A 359 -20.60 1.38 -5.00
C PHE A 359 -21.16 1.91 -6.34
N SER A 360 -21.42 3.23 -6.46
CA SER A 360 -21.83 3.83 -7.74
C SER A 360 -20.74 3.76 -8.81
N ARG A 361 -19.45 3.72 -8.40
CA ARG A 361 -18.30 3.36 -9.22
C ARG A 361 -17.75 2.01 -8.74
N PRO A 362 -17.62 0.99 -9.60
CA PRO A 362 -17.02 -0.29 -9.21
C PRO A 362 -15.50 -0.15 -8.98
N GLY A 363 -14.91 -1.15 -8.34
CA GLY A 363 -13.46 -1.25 -8.23
C GLY A 363 -12.83 -1.45 -9.60
N ARG A 364 -11.62 -0.94 -9.81
CA ARG A 364 -10.92 -1.05 -11.08
C ARG A 364 -9.50 -1.53 -10.91
N MET A 365 -9.10 -2.47 -11.75
CA MET A 365 -7.71 -2.85 -11.92
C MET A 365 -7.15 -2.17 -13.17
N TRP A 366 -6.03 -1.48 -13.02
CA TRP A 366 -5.40 -0.70 -14.06
C TRP A 366 -4.07 -1.31 -14.44
N TRP A 367 -3.82 -1.46 -15.75
CA TRP A 367 -2.48 -1.73 -16.24
C TRP A 367 -1.91 -0.48 -16.90
N SER A 368 -0.81 0.01 -16.36
CA SER A 368 -0.06 1.13 -16.93
C SER A 368 0.90 0.62 -17.99
N VAL A 369 0.61 0.88 -19.26
CA VAL A 369 1.37 0.36 -20.40
C VAL A 369 2.37 1.41 -20.90
N PRO A 370 3.68 1.15 -20.82
CA PRO A 370 4.70 2.03 -21.39
C PRO A 370 4.47 2.32 -22.87
N ALA A 371 4.77 3.56 -23.27
CA ALA A 371 4.62 3.99 -24.66
C ALA A 371 5.38 3.07 -25.63
N GLY A 372 4.67 2.52 -26.62
CA GLY A 372 5.23 1.64 -27.64
C GLY A 372 5.34 0.16 -27.24
N GLN A 373 4.92 -0.22 -26.03
CA GLN A 373 4.76 -1.61 -25.65
C GLN A 373 3.46 -2.17 -26.22
N ASP A 374 3.57 -3.22 -27.04
CA ASP A 374 2.44 -3.90 -27.69
C ASP A 374 2.42 -5.42 -27.43
N THR A 375 3.38 -5.91 -26.64
CA THR A 375 3.51 -7.33 -26.29
C THR A 375 3.49 -7.48 -24.77
N PHE A 376 2.72 -8.44 -24.28
CA PHE A 376 2.53 -8.70 -22.85
C PHE A 376 2.68 -10.20 -22.53
N HIS A 377 3.30 -10.51 -21.40
CA HIS A 377 3.63 -11.89 -21.01
C HIS A 377 2.77 -12.35 -19.82
N THR A 378 1.73 -13.14 -20.08
CA THR A 378 0.73 -13.53 -19.08
C THR A 378 1.25 -14.53 -18.05
N TRP A 379 2.31 -15.27 -18.35
CA TRP A 379 2.91 -16.22 -17.41
C TRP A 379 3.42 -15.52 -16.14
N GLN A 380 3.94 -14.30 -16.29
CA GLN A 380 4.47 -13.49 -15.20
C GLN A 380 3.35 -12.77 -14.45
N GLU A 381 2.31 -12.34 -15.17
CA GLU A 381 1.35 -11.35 -14.66
C GLU A 381 0.02 -11.95 -14.19
N LEU A 382 -0.21 -13.25 -14.39
CA LEU A 382 -1.40 -13.93 -13.86
C LEU A 382 -1.53 -13.76 -12.34
N THR A 383 -0.41 -13.87 -11.62
CA THR A 383 -0.37 -13.69 -10.15
C THR A 383 -0.74 -12.26 -9.77
N THR A 384 -0.28 -11.27 -10.54
CA THR A 384 -0.57 -9.84 -10.31
C THR A 384 -2.05 -9.52 -10.53
N VAL A 385 -2.74 -10.20 -11.46
CA VAL A 385 -4.20 -10.07 -11.63
C VAL A 385 -4.96 -10.52 -10.36
N PHE A 386 -4.50 -11.57 -9.69
CA PHE A 386 -5.10 -12.02 -8.43
C PHE A 386 -4.74 -11.10 -7.25
N HIS A 387 -3.51 -10.57 -7.25
CA HIS A 387 -3.01 -9.61 -6.27
C HIS A 387 -3.84 -8.32 -6.25
N GLU A 388 -3.99 -7.66 -7.40
CA GLU A 388 -4.71 -6.38 -7.54
C GLU A 388 -6.23 -6.59 -7.64
N GLY A 389 -6.66 -7.74 -8.17
CA GLY A 389 -8.06 -8.08 -8.38
C GLY A 389 -8.61 -9.00 -7.29
N VAL A 390 -9.12 -10.16 -7.71
CA VAL A 390 -9.82 -11.12 -6.85
C VAL A 390 -9.00 -12.40 -6.73
N PRO A 391 -8.72 -12.91 -5.51
CA PRO A 391 -9.25 -12.47 -4.23
C PRO A 391 -8.41 -11.44 -3.47
N GLY A 392 -7.42 -10.77 -4.10
CA GLY A 392 -6.56 -9.78 -3.47
C GLY A 392 -7.24 -8.45 -3.11
N HIS A 393 -6.67 -7.32 -3.55
CA HIS A 393 -7.10 -5.99 -3.12
C HIS A 393 -8.57 -5.68 -3.39
N HIS A 394 -9.13 -6.14 -4.52
CA HIS A 394 -10.54 -5.89 -4.84
C HIS A 394 -11.48 -6.49 -3.80
N LEU A 395 -11.26 -7.75 -3.44
CA LEU A 395 -12.11 -8.42 -2.46
C LEU A 395 -11.90 -7.85 -1.06
N GLN A 396 -10.65 -7.59 -0.66
CA GLN A 396 -10.34 -7.10 0.68
C GLN A 396 -10.89 -5.70 0.94
N ILE A 397 -10.66 -4.75 0.02
CA ILE A 397 -11.17 -3.39 0.18
C ILE A 397 -12.68 -3.36 -0.08
N GLY A 398 -13.17 -4.11 -1.06
CA GLY A 398 -14.60 -4.23 -1.32
C GLY A 398 -15.38 -4.77 -0.12
N GLN A 399 -14.88 -5.80 0.57
CA GLN A 399 -15.49 -6.32 1.79
C GLN A 399 -15.54 -5.25 2.89
N THR A 400 -14.45 -4.51 3.09
CA THR A 400 -14.39 -3.44 4.09
C THR A 400 -15.50 -2.40 3.89
N LEU A 401 -15.76 -2.02 2.63
CA LEU A 401 -16.79 -1.03 2.30
C LEU A 401 -18.23 -1.59 2.40
N VAL A 402 -18.41 -2.91 2.27
CA VAL A 402 -19.71 -3.56 2.54
C VAL A 402 -20.06 -3.50 4.02
N GLU A 403 -19.07 -3.51 4.91
CA GLU A 403 -19.25 -3.39 6.36
C GLU A 403 -19.56 -1.94 6.83
N ARG A 404 -20.08 -1.08 5.95
CA ARG A 404 -20.41 0.33 6.26
C ARG A 404 -21.37 0.54 7.42
N ASN A 405 -22.19 -0.45 7.73
CA ASN A 405 -23.14 -0.41 8.84
C ASN A 405 -22.53 -0.96 10.14
N GLN A 406 -21.31 -1.47 10.11
CA GLN A 406 -20.61 -2.05 11.26
C GLN A 406 -19.38 -1.20 11.61
N LEU A 407 -18.58 -0.81 10.62
CA LEU A 407 -17.35 -0.04 10.76
C LEU A 407 -17.63 1.46 10.62
N ASN A 408 -17.14 2.29 11.56
CA ASN A 408 -17.11 3.76 11.40
C ASN A 408 -16.22 4.21 10.24
N LEU A 409 -16.36 5.47 9.82
CA LEU A 409 -15.64 6.05 8.69
C LEU A 409 -14.12 5.92 8.82
N TRP A 410 -13.55 6.10 10.01
CA TRP A 410 -12.10 5.97 10.21
C TRP A 410 -11.61 4.57 9.81
N ARG A 411 -12.28 3.52 10.29
CA ARG A 411 -11.97 2.12 9.92
C ARG A 411 -12.16 1.83 8.43
N ARG A 412 -13.04 2.54 7.74
CA ARG A 412 -13.34 2.31 6.31
C ARG A 412 -12.38 3.00 5.35
N VAL A 413 -11.96 4.23 5.65
CA VAL A 413 -11.21 5.06 4.68
C VAL A 413 -9.83 5.50 5.15
N ALA A 414 -9.63 5.70 6.46
CA ALA A 414 -8.39 6.27 7.00
C ALA A 414 -7.45 5.22 7.60
N CYS A 415 -7.99 4.13 8.16
CA CYS A 415 -7.20 3.06 8.75
C CYS A 415 -6.66 2.12 7.66
N TRP A 416 -5.34 2.16 7.44
CA TRP A 416 -4.65 1.26 6.52
C TRP A 416 -3.35 0.73 7.12
N ASN A 417 -3.16 -0.59 7.06
CA ASN A 417 -1.92 -1.25 7.45
C ASN A 417 -1.35 -2.05 6.27
N SER A 418 -0.08 -1.78 5.92
CA SER A 418 0.61 -2.40 4.78
C SER A 418 0.73 -3.92 4.94
N GLY A 419 1.10 -4.42 6.11
CA GLY A 419 1.23 -5.85 6.41
C GLY A 419 -0.10 -6.59 6.28
N HIS A 420 -1.19 -5.95 6.69
CA HIS A 420 -2.53 -6.47 6.47
C HIS A 420 -2.89 -6.52 4.98
N GLY A 421 -2.83 -5.39 4.28
CA GLY A 421 -3.26 -5.26 2.90
C GLY A 421 -2.40 -6.01 1.89
N GLU A 422 -1.11 -5.73 1.92
CA GLU A 422 -0.12 -6.32 1.01
C GLU A 422 0.12 -7.79 1.35
N GLY A 423 0.09 -8.13 2.65
CA GLY A 423 0.15 -9.51 3.10
C GLY A 423 -1.07 -10.31 2.66
N TRP A 424 -2.27 -9.72 2.69
CA TRP A 424 -3.49 -10.34 2.16
C TRP A 424 -3.39 -10.62 0.66
N ALA A 425 -2.88 -9.66 -0.11
CA ALA A 425 -2.72 -9.83 -1.55
C ALA A 425 -1.74 -10.96 -1.89
N LEU A 426 -0.61 -11.06 -1.18
CA LEU A 426 0.32 -12.21 -1.33
C LEU A 426 -0.27 -13.53 -0.84
N TYR A 427 -1.00 -13.52 0.27
CA TYR A 427 -1.75 -14.68 0.75
C TYR A 427 -2.76 -15.16 -0.30
N SER A 428 -3.43 -14.23 -0.98
CA SER A 428 -4.38 -14.51 -2.06
C SER A 428 -3.70 -15.12 -3.28
N GLU A 429 -2.51 -14.66 -3.68
CA GLU A 429 -1.72 -15.26 -4.75
C GLU A 429 -1.41 -16.75 -4.44
N GLN A 430 -0.99 -17.03 -3.20
CA GLN A 430 -0.72 -18.40 -2.75
C GLN A 430 -1.99 -19.26 -2.67
N LEU A 431 -3.11 -18.70 -2.20
CA LEU A 431 -4.41 -19.37 -2.19
C LEU A 431 -4.86 -19.75 -3.60
N MET A 432 -4.69 -18.87 -4.59
CA MET A 432 -5.03 -19.17 -5.98
C MET A 432 -4.18 -20.32 -6.54
N ALA A 433 -2.92 -20.42 -6.13
CA ALA A 433 -2.09 -21.57 -6.46
C ALA A 433 -2.61 -22.88 -5.84
N GLU A 434 -3.03 -22.84 -4.56
CA GLU A 434 -3.65 -23.99 -3.87
C GLU A 434 -4.97 -24.43 -4.53
N MET A 435 -5.68 -23.50 -5.17
CA MET A 435 -6.92 -23.76 -5.91
C MET A 435 -6.70 -24.18 -7.38
N GLY A 436 -5.44 -24.31 -7.81
CA GLY A 436 -5.08 -24.88 -9.11
C GLY A 436 -4.88 -23.85 -10.24
N TYR A 437 -4.95 -22.55 -9.97
CA TYR A 437 -4.71 -21.52 -11.01
C TYR A 437 -3.27 -21.46 -11.51
N HIS A 438 -2.33 -22.02 -10.75
CA HIS A 438 -0.91 -22.11 -11.11
C HIS A 438 -0.43 -23.57 -11.30
N GLU A 439 -1.31 -24.48 -11.74
CA GLU A 439 -0.89 -25.84 -12.14
C GLU A 439 -0.02 -25.85 -13.40
N ASP A 440 -0.19 -24.86 -14.28
CA ASP A 440 0.70 -24.68 -15.43
C ASP A 440 2.09 -24.23 -14.95
N PRO A 441 3.18 -24.95 -15.28
CA PRO A 441 4.51 -24.62 -14.75
C PRO A 441 5.03 -23.24 -15.19
N GLY A 442 4.56 -22.69 -16.31
CA GLY A 442 4.92 -21.34 -16.74
C GLY A 442 4.30 -20.28 -15.82
N THR A 443 3.01 -20.39 -15.53
CA THR A 443 2.34 -19.49 -14.57
C THR A 443 2.82 -19.70 -13.14
N ARG A 444 3.20 -20.92 -12.75
CA ARG A 444 3.87 -21.19 -11.46
C ARG A 444 5.21 -20.46 -11.36
N MET A 445 5.94 -20.36 -12.48
CA MET A 445 7.17 -19.58 -12.53
C MET A 445 6.96 -18.09 -12.27
N GLY A 446 5.86 -17.51 -12.76
CA GLY A 446 5.49 -16.12 -12.49
C GLY A 446 5.20 -15.85 -11.01
N LEU A 447 4.37 -16.71 -10.40
CA LEU A 447 4.11 -16.66 -8.95
C LEU A 447 5.41 -16.74 -8.12
N LEU A 448 6.30 -17.68 -8.47
CA LEU A 448 7.57 -17.83 -7.77
C LEU A 448 8.50 -16.63 -7.97
N ASP A 449 8.51 -15.99 -9.15
CA ASP A 449 9.28 -14.76 -9.37
C ASP A 449 8.74 -13.59 -8.52
N ALA A 450 7.42 -13.46 -8.44
CA ALA A 450 6.77 -12.47 -7.57
C ALA A 450 7.12 -12.72 -6.10
N GLN A 451 6.99 -13.94 -5.60
CA GLN A 451 7.36 -14.31 -4.23
C GLN A 451 8.86 -14.14 -3.96
N ARG A 452 9.73 -14.45 -4.94
CA ARG A 452 11.19 -14.29 -4.82
C ARG A 452 11.54 -12.83 -4.59
N LEU A 453 10.92 -11.90 -5.34
CA LEU A 453 11.12 -10.47 -5.15
C LEU A 453 10.71 -10.04 -3.74
N ARG A 454 9.53 -10.46 -3.25
CA ARG A 454 9.07 -10.05 -1.92
C ARG A 454 9.89 -10.69 -0.78
N ALA A 455 10.41 -11.90 -0.94
CA ALA A 455 11.40 -12.46 0.00
C ALA A 455 12.75 -11.71 -0.05
N ALA A 456 13.19 -11.28 -1.24
CA ALA A 456 14.40 -10.47 -1.40
C ALA A 456 14.25 -9.09 -0.74
N ARG A 457 13.05 -8.48 -0.77
CA ARG A 457 12.76 -7.23 -0.05
C ARG A 457 13.04 -7.37 1.45
N VAL A 458 12.61 -8.46 2.09
CA VAL A 458 12.86 -8.72 3.52
C VAL A 458 14.36 -8.72 3.82
N VAL A 459 15.13 -9.50 3.05
CA VAL A 459 16.57 -9.65 3.26
C VAL A 459 17.31 -8.34 2.99
N LEU A 460 16.99 -7.65 1.90
CA LEU A 460 17.65 -6.41 1.50
C LEU A 460 17.39 -5.29 2.51
N ASP A 461 16.13 -5.05 2.83
CA ASP A 461 15.69 -3.91 3.63
C ASP A 461 16.25 -4.00 5.06
N ILE A 462 16.01 -5.14 5.73
CA ILE A 462 16.58 -5.42 7.06
C ILE A 462 18.12 -5.44 6.99
N GLY A 463 18.68 -6.07 5.95
CA GLY A 463 20.12 -6.21 5.76
C GLY A 463 20.85 -4.87 5.72
N VAL A 464 20.36 -3.95 4.89
CA VAL A 464 20.92 -2.60 4.74
C VAL A 464 20.69 -1.77 5.99
N HIS A 465 19.44 -1.63 6.45
CA HIS A 465 19.13 -0.67 7.50
C HIS A 465 19.68 -1.03 8.88
N LEU A 466 19.93 -2.31 9.15
CA LEU A 466 20.60 -2.77 10.38
C LEU A 466 22.12 -2.95 10.22
N GLY A 467 22.68 -2.66 9.04
CA GLY A 467 24.12 -2.83 8.76
C GLY A 467 24.57 -4.29 8.93
N LYS A 468 23.72 -5.25 8.55
CA LYS A 468 24.03 -6.68 8.69
C LYS A 468 25.20 -7.06 7.78
N ARG A 469 25.77 -8.24 8.01
CA ARG A 469 26.76 -8.81 7.09
C ARG A 469 26.08 -9.47 5.91
N VAL A 470 26.66 -9.27 4.74
CA VAL A 470 26.31 -10.02 3.54
C VAL A 470 26.54 -11.51 3.81
N PRO A 471 25.60 -12.40 3.40
CA PRO A 471 25.79 -13.85 3.56
C PRO A 471 27.12 -14.30 2.96
N GLU A 472 27.83 -15.18 3.68
CA GLU A 472 29.11 -15.76 3.23
C GLU A 472 30.25 -14.75 2.98
N SER A 473 30.10 -13.51 3.45
CA SER A 473 31.09 -12.43 3.32
C SER A 473 31.33 -11.72 4.66
N SER A 474 32.51 -11.10 4.80
CA SER A 474 32.80 -10.21 5.93
C SER A 474 32.34 -8.77 5.71
N MET A 475 31.83 -8.45 4.52
CA MET A 475 31.34 -7.11 4.17
C MET A 475 29.95 -6.85 4.76
N ALA A 476 29.70 -5.61 5.17
CA ALA A 476 28.35 -5.16 5.51
C ALA A 476 27.52 -4.95 4.24
N TRP A 477 26.20 -4.94 4.38
CA TRP A 477 25.30 -4.50 3.32
C TRP A 477 25.58 -3.04 2.95
N ASP A 478 25.72 -2.78 1.66
CA ASP A 478 25.74 -1.44 1.09
C ASP A 478 24.83 -1.38 -0.14
N ALA A 479 24.58 -0.17 -0.66
CA ALA A 479 23.71 0.01 -1.82
C ALA A 479 24.23 -0.71 -3.09
N THR A 480 25.54 -0.93 -3.20
CA THR A 480 26.14 -1.61 -4.36
C THR A 480 25.80 -3.10 -4.34
N TYR A 481 25.99 -3.75 -3.18
CA TYR A 481 25.61 -5.13 -2.98
C TYR A 481 24.09 -5.29 -3.05
N ALA A 482 23.32 -4.39 -2.43
CA ALA A 482 21.85 -4.41 -2.50
C ALA A 482 21.35 -4.38 -3.94
N LYS A 483 21.94 -3.56 -4.81
CA LYS A 483 21.63 -3.53 -6.24
C LYS A 483 21.91 -4.85 -6.94
N ALA A 484 23.07 -5.45 -6.67
CA ALA A 484 23.44 -6.74 -7.26
C ALA A 484 22.52 -7.87 -6.76
N PHE A 485 22.25 -7.89 -5.46
CA PHE A 485 21.35 -8.84 -4.83
C PHE A 485 19.92 -8.75 -5.39
N LEU A 486 19.37 -7.52 -5.50
CA LEU A 486 18.04 -7.32 -6.08
C LEU A 486 18.00 -7.75 -7.55
N ARG A 487 19.07 -7.49 -8.31
CA ARG A 487 19.18 -7.95 -9.69
C ARG A 487 19.13 -9.47 -9.80
N GLU A 488 19.80 -10.19 -8.91
CA GLU A 488 19.79 -11.67 -8.93
C GLU A 488 18.48 -12.29 -8.44
N ASN A 489 17.62 -11.52 -7.78
CA ASN A 489 16.36 -12.01 -7.23
C ASN A 489 15.11 -11.37 -7.87
N SER A 490 15.25 -10.80 -9.07
CA SER A 490 14.12 -10.27 -9.84
C SER A 490 14.37 -10.32 -11.34
N ALA A 491 13.29 -10.46 -12.11
CA ALA A 491 13.30 -10.32 -13.57
C ALA A 491 13.18 -8.84 -14.04
N MET A 492 13.13 -7.87 -13.11
CA MET A 492 12.92 -6.45 -13.42
C MET A 492 14.00 -5.86 -14.32
N ASP A 493 13.60 -4.92 -15.17
CA ASP A 493 14.52 -4.13 -15.98
C ASP A 493 15.38 -3.17 -15.12
N GLY A 494 16.36 -2.52 -15.75
CA GLY A 494 17.30 -1.65 -15.05
C GLY A 494 16.69 -0.37 -14.46
N ALA A 495 15.60 0.15 -15.01
CA ALA A 495 14.95 1.37 -14.54
C ALA A 495 14.08 1.07 -13.32
N ASN A 496 13.21 0.06 -13.42
CA ASN A 496 12.36 -0.41 -12.32
C ASN A 496 13.21 -0.91 -11.14
N LEU A 497 14.30 -1.63 -11.41
CA LEU A 497 15.22 -2.08 -10.37
C LEU A 497 15.88 -0.91 -9.62
N ARG A 498 16.23 0.19 -10.31
CA ARG A 498 16.79 1.38 -9.65
C ARG A 498 15.74 2.05 -8.76
N PHE A 499 14.53 2.22 -9.29
CA PHE A 499 13.42 2.82 -8.54
C PHE A 499 13.11 2.04 -7.28
N GLU A 500 12.94 0.71 -7.39
CA GLU A 500 12.66 -0.17 -6.25
C GLU A 500 13.81 -0.19 -5.25
N LEU A 501 15.07 -0.23 -5.70
CA LEU A 501 16.21 -0.12 -4.77
C LEU A 501 16.16 1.20 -3.99
N ASN A 502 15.96 2.32 -4.67
CA ASN A 502 15.89 3.63 -4.01
C ASN A 502 14.69 3.73 -3.05
N ARG A 503 13.56 3.10 -3.40
CA ARG A 503 12.39 2.95 -2.52
C ARG A 503 12.77 2.24 -1.24
N TYR A 504 13.41 1.08 -1.31
CA TYR A 504 13.78 0.32 -0.11
C TYR A 504 14.75 1.14 0.77
N LEU A 505 15.74 1.78 0.16
CA LEU A 505 16.71 2.61 0.87
C LEU A 505 16.11 3.91 1.46
N GLY A 506 14.95 4.35 0.96
CA GLY A 506 14.30 5.62 1.36
C GLY A 506 13.07 5.44 2.22
N TRP A 507 12.48 4.24 2.23
CA TRP A 507 11.23 3.93 2.92
C TRP A 507 11.38 2.66 3.77
N PRO A 508 12.24 2.73 4.80
CA PRO A 508 12.63 1.58 5.62
C PRO A 508 11.42 0.89 6.24
N GLY A 509 11.42 -0.45 6.27
CA GLY A 509 10.40 -1.26 6.93
C GLY A 509 9.15 -1.54 6.09
N GLN A 510 8.90 -0.77 5.02
CA GLN A 510 7.71 -0.97 4.19
C GLN A 510 7.84 -2.20 3.29
N ALA A 511 8.99 -2.39 2.64
CA ALA A 511 9.18 -3.45 1.66
C ALA A 511 9.05 -4.89 2.23
N PRO A 512 9.49 -5.19 3.48
CA PRO A 512 9.25 -6.48 4.12
C PRO A 512 7.79 -6.76 4.48
N SER A 513 6.95 -5.73 4.64
CA SER A 513 5.56 -5.88 5.12
C SER A 513 4.72 -6.81 4.24
N TYR A 514 5.01 -6.88 2.94
CA TYR A 514 4.38 -7.82 2.00
C TYR A 514 4.57 -9.28 2.46
N ALA A 515 5.82 -9.74 2.51
CA ALA A 515 6.13 -11.15 2.76
C ALA A 515 5.94 -11.52 4.24
N LEU A 516 6.22 -10.59 5.17
CA LEU A 516 5.95 -10.80 6.59
C LEU A 516 4.46 -10.80 6.89
N GLY A 517 3.69 -9.91 6.26
CA GLY A 517 2.23 -9.91 6.31
C GLY A 517 1.65 -11.22 5.78
N GLN A 518 2.10 -11.69 4.60
CA GLN A 518 1.70 -12.99 4.05
C GLN A 518 1.94 -14.12 5.08
N ARG A 519 3.15 -14.17 5.64
CA ARG A 519 3.52 -15.19 6.64
C ARG A 519 2.58 -15.14 7.85
N LEU A 520 2.25 -13.96 8.35
CA LEU A 520 1.34 -13.80 9.49
C LEU A 520 -0.10 -14.20 9.15
N TRP A 521 -0.58 -13.90 7.93
CA TRP A 521 -1.88 -14.37 7.42
C TRP A 521 -1.94 -15.90 7.35
N GLU A 522 -0.93 -16.53 6.76
CA GLU A 522 -0.84 -18.00 6.64
C GLU A 522 -0.80 -18.67 8.02
N GLN A 523 0.04 -18.17 8.94
CA GLN A 523 0.12 -18.68 10.31
C GLN A 523 -1.21 -18.56 11.06
N THR A 524 -1.87 -17.40 10.95
CA THR A 524 -3.16 -17.16 11.62
C THR A 524 -4.25 -18.05 11.05
N ARG A 525 -4.30 -18.24 9.72
CA ARG A 525 -5.21 -19.18 9.06
C ARG A 525 -5.00 -20.60 9.55
N ASP A 526 -3.76 -21.07 9.51
CA ASP A 526 -3.44 -22.47 9.82
C ASP A 526 -3.79 -22.80 11.29
N GLU A 527 -3.60 -21.84 12.20
CA GLU A 527 -4.02 -21.97 13.59
C GLU A 527 -5.54 -21.93 13.77
N ALA A 528 -6.24 -21.01 13.09
CA ALA A 528 -7.71 -20.94 13.12
C ALA A 528 -8.34 -22.26 12.61
N VAL A 529 -7.78 -22.83 11.54
CA VAL A 529 -8.20 -24.13 11.00
C VAL A 529 -7.90 -25.26 11.99
N ALA A 530 -6.75 -25.22 12.66
CA ALA A 530 -6.42 -26.20 13.71
C ALA A 530 -7.36 -26.12 14.92
N GLN A 531 -7.94 -24.95 15.20
CA GLN A 531 -8.99 -24.75 16.21
C GLN A 531 -10.40 -25.15 15.73
N GLY A 532 -10.57 -25.47 14.45
CA GLY A 532 -11.81 -26.00 13.88
C GLY A 532 -12.60 -25.04 12.99
N GLN A 533 -12.09 -23.83 12.74
CA GLN A 533 -12.70 -22.92 11.76
C GLN A 533 -12.54 -23.47 10.34
N SER A 534 -13.54 -23.25 9.49
CA SER A 534 -13.34 -23.47 8.05
C SER A 534 -12.52 -22.32 7.44
N VAL A 535 -11.78 -22.58 6.36
CA VAL A 535 -11.04 -21.52 5.62
C VAL A 535 -11.97 -20.38 5.19
N LYS A 536 -13.19 -20.71 4.76
CA LYS A 536 -14.21 -19.73 4.37
C LYS A 536 -14.67 -18.87 5.54
N GLU A 537 -14.83 -19.46 6.72
CA GLU A 537 -15.18 -18.74 7.95
C GLU A 537 -14.06 -17.80 8.41
N PHE A 538 -12.80 -18.29 8.37
CA PHE A 538 -11.60 -17.50 8.61
C PHE A 538 -11.56 -16.26 7.70
N HIS A 539 -11.69 -16.45 6.38
CA HIS A 539 -11.68 -15.34 5.43
C HIS A 539 -12.81 -14.34 5.70
N ARG A 540 -14.03 -14.81 5.95
CA ARG A 540 -15.17 -13.94 6.24
C ARG A 540 -14.91 -13.11 7.50
N ARG A 541 -14.51 -13.74 8.59
CA ARG A 541 -14.24 -13.05 9.88
C ARG A 541 -13.14 -12.02 9.71
N ALA A 542 -12.00 -12.42 9.15
CA ALA A 542 -10.83 -11.57 9.01
C ALA A 542 -11.07 -10.35 8.11
N LEU A 543 -11.68 -10.54 6.93
CA LEU A 543 -11.94 -9.44 6.00
C LEU A 543 -13.02 -8.47 6.48
N SER A 544 -13.96 -8.92 7.31
CA SER A 544 -15.03 -8.06 7.86
C SER A 544 -14.49 -7.07 8.90
N LEU A 545 -13.27 -7.26 9.41
CA LEU A 545 -12.63 -6.32 10.34
C LEU A 545 -12.06 -5.09 9.62
N GLY A 546 -12.02 -5.08 8.29
CA GLY A 546 -11.29 -4.06 7.54
C GLY A 546 -9.78 -4.13 7.78
N SER A 547 -9.04 -3.11 7.35
CA SER A 547 -7.59 -3.08 7.56
C SER A 547 -7.25 -2.75 9.00
N ILE A 548 -6.54 -3.66 9.67
CA ILE A 548 -6.09 -3.53 11.06
C ILE A 548 -4.67 -4.06 11.23
N PRO A 549 -3.94 -3.70 12.30
CA PRO A 549 -2.65 -4.28 12.64
C PRO A 549 -2.70 -5.81 12.72
N MET A 550 -1.68 -6.48 12.19
CA MET A 550 -1.63 -7.94 12.12
C MET A 550 -1.70 -8.64 13.48
N SER A 551 -1.15 -8.03 14.53
CA SER A 551 -1.25 -8.56 15.90
C SER A 551 -2.70 -8.59 16.41
N ILE A 552 -3.44 -7.50 16.18
CA ILE A 552 -4.86 -7.37 16.56
C ILE A 552 -5.72 -8.28 15.70
N LEU A 553 -5.45 -8.37 14.39
CA LEU A 553 -6.15 -9.32 13.50
C LEU A 553 -6.07 -10.75 14.05
N ARG A 554 -4.86 -11.16 14.43
CA ARG A 554 -4.60 -12.50 14.94
C ARG A 554 -5.37 -12.78 16.23
N GLU A 555 -5.35 -11.86 17.19
CA GLU A 555 -6.15 -11.95 18.42
C GLU A 555 -7.64 -12.09 18.08
N GLN A 556 -8.16 -11.19 17.25
CA GLN A 556 -9.57 -11.14 16.90
C GLN A 556 -10.07 -12.32 16.07
N VAL A 557 -9.20 -13.12 15.46
CA VAL A 557 -9.60 -14.29 14.68
C VAL A 557 -9.41 -15.59 15.45
N LEU A 558 -8.47 -15.64 16.41
CA LEU A 558 -8.16 -16.84 17.20
C LEU A 558 -8.88 -16.89 18.56
N ASP A 559 -9.49 -15.79 19.00
CA ASP A 559 -10.47 -15.75 20.09
C ASP A 559 -11.80 -16.41 19.70
#